data_AF-Q9SDT3-F1
#
_entry.id   AF-Q9SDT3-F1
#
_cell.length_a   1.000
_cell.length_b   1.000
_cell.length_c   1.000
_cell.angle_alpha   90.00
_cell.angle_beta   90.00
_cell.angle_gamma   90.00
#
_symmetry.space_group_name_H-M   'P 1'
#
loop_
_entity.id
_entity.type
_entity.pdbx_description
1 polymer ?
#
loop_
_entity_poly.entity_id
_entity_poly.type
_entity_poly.pdbx_seq_one_letter_code
_entity_poly.pdbx_strand_id
1 'polypeptide(L)' 'IVDRLKELIKYKGFQVAPAELESLLISHSDINDVAVVAMKEDDAGEVPVAFVVRSKESNLSEDEIKQFVSKQVIIREKDK' A
#
# COMPACT_ATOMS: atom_id res chain seq x y z
N ILE A 1 -12.02 15.24 16.22
CA ILE A 1 -11.53 14.10 15.42
C ILE A 1 -10.26 14.60 14.77
N VAL A 2 -9.11 14.05 15.16
CA VAL A 2 -7.81 14.50 14.65
C VAL A 2 -7.69 13.93 13.24
N ASP A 3 -8.05 14.76 12.27
CA ASP A 3 -7.80 14.53 10.85
C ASP A 3 -6.30 14.22 10.73
N ARG A 4 -5.95 12.96 10.45
CA ARG A 4 -4.56 12.58 10.19
C ARG A 4 -4.17 13.32 8.93
N LEU A 5 -3.45 14.43 9.11
CA LEU A 5 -2.80 15.21 8.07
C LEU A 5 -2.30 14.23 7.01
N LYS A 6 -2.79 14.35 5.78
CA LYS A 6 -2.61 13.39 4.69
C LYS A 6 -1.12 13.14 4.43
N GLU A 7 -0.51 12.19 5.14
CA GLU A 7 0.89 11.80 4.97
C GLU A 7 0.96 10.95 3.69
N LEU A 8 1.15 11.64 2.56
CA LEU A 8 1.42 11.02 1.27
C LEU A 8 2.84 10.48 1.26
N ILE A 9 2.99 9.23 0.82
CA ILE A 9 4.28 8.57 0.64
C ILE A 9 4.89 9.10 -0.65
N LYS A 10 6.09 9.66 -0.57
CA LYS A 10 6.82 10.24 -1.72
C LYS A 10 7.82 9.24 -2.29
N TYR A 11 7.38 8.47 -3.28
CA TYR A 11 8.20 7.48 -3.97
C TYR A 11 8.67 8.03 -5.32
N LYS A 12 9.97 8.27 -5.51
CA LYS A 12 10.56 8.68 -6.80
C LYS A 12 9.83 9.81 -7.53
N GLY A 13 9.36 10.82 -6.78
CA GLY A 13 8.61 11.96 -7.32
C GLY A 13 7.10 11.74 -7.45
N PHE A 14 6.61 10.53 -7.21
CA PHE A 14 5.20 10.21 -7.11
C PHE A 14 4.68 10.35 -5.68
N GLN A 15 3.41 10.69 -5.54
CA GLN A 15 2.72 10.74 -4.25
C GLN A 15 1.69 9.63 -4.20
N VAL A 16 1.80 8.78 -3.19
CA VAL A 16 0.89 7.65 -2.97
C VAL A 16 0.17 7.86 -1.65
N ALA A 17 -1.17 7.80 -1.66
CA ALA A 17 -1.95 7.86 -0.44
C ALA A 17 -1.99 6.47 0.23
N PRO A 18 -1.53 6.32 1.49
CA PRO A 18 -1.60 5.04 2.20
C PRO A 18 -3.00 4.44 2.20
N ALA A 19 -4.02 5.28 2.44
CA ALA A 19 -5.42 4.87 2.49
C ALA A 19 -5.93 4.23 1.19
N GLU A 20 -5.39 4.61 0.03
CA GLU A 20 -5.75 3.99 -1.25
C GLU A 20 -5.17 2.57 -1.36
N LEU A 21 -3.92 2.38 -0.93
CA LEU A 21 -3.29 1.05 -0.88
C LEU A 21 -3.95 0.15 0.19
N GLU A 22 -4.30 0.71 1.35
CA GLU A 22 -5.05 0.00 2.40
C GLU A 22 -6.43 -0.45 1.88
N SER A 23 -7.18 0.44 1.25
CA SER A 23 -8.50 0.12 0.68
C SER A 23 -8.42 -0.91 -0.45
N LEU A 24 -7.33 -0.92 -1.20
CA LEU A 24 -7.09 -1.94 -2.21
C LEU A 24 -6.79 -3.30 -1.56
N LEU A 25 -5.87 -3.34 -0.59
CA LEU A 25 -5.46 -4.57 0.07
C LEU A 25 -6.61 -5.20 0.87
N ILE A 26 -7.40 -4.40 1.58
CA ILE A 26 -8.57 -4.89 2.36
C ILE A 26 -9.68 -5.49 1.48
N SER A 27 -9.66 -5.21 0.16
CA SER A 27 -10.60 -5.83 -0.78
C SER A 27 -10.29 -7.31 -1.08
N HIS A 28 -9.10 -7.79 -0.70
CA HIS A 28 -8.73 -9.20 -0.84
C HIS A 28 -9.38 -10.03 0.28
N SER A 29 -10.09 -11.10 -0.07
CA SER A 29 -10.82 -11.97 0.88
C SER A 29 -9.97 -12.67 1.95
N ASP A 30 -8.66 -12.66 1.77
CA ASP A 30 -7.67 -13.31 2.63
C ASP A 30 -6.93 -12.32 3.54
N ILE A 31 -7.31 -11.04 3.47
CA ILE A 31 -6.78 -9.96 4.30
C ILE A 31 -7.89 -9.49 5.23
N ASN A 32 -7.67 -9.67 6.53
CA ASN A 32 -8.58 -9.22 7.59
C ASN A 32 -8.39 -7.76 7.95
N ASP A 33 -7.15 -7.29 7.93
CA ASP A 33 -6.80 -5.90 8.28
C ASP A 33 -5.48 -5.52 7.62
N VAL A 34 -5.28 -4.21 7.41
CA VAL A 34 -4.08 -3.69 6.78
C VAL A 34 -3.80 -2.26 7.21
N ALA A 35 -2.52 -1.95 7.40
CA ALA A 35 -2.03 -0.59 7.57
C ALA A 35 -0.83 -0.36 6.65
N VAL A 36 -0.77 0.79 6.00
CA VAL A 36 0.33 1.17 5.10
C VAL A 36 1.05 2.38 5.68
N VAL A 37 2.38 2.31 5.72
CA VAL A 37 3.24 3.38 6.22
C VAL A 37 4.35 3.72 5.24
N ALA A 38 4.87 4.94 5.31
CA ALA A 38 6.08 5.33 4.62
C ALA A 38 7.30 4.72 5.33
N MET A 39 8.21 4.10 4.58
CA MET A 39 9.54 3.76 5.03
C MET A 39 10.57 4.53 4.20
N LYS A 40 11.56 5.14 4.85
CA LYS A 40 12.65 5.80 4.14
C LYS A 40 13.54 4.77 3.44
N GLU A 41 13.91 5.08 2.21
CA GLU A 41 14.74 4.25 1.34
C GLU A 41 15.71 5.17 0.60
N ASP A 42 17.01 4.84 0.61
CA ASP A 42 18.09 5.74 0.19
C ASP A 42 18.02 6.16 -1.29
N ASP A 43 17.57 5.27 -2.18
CA ASP A 43 17.45 5.49 -3.62
C ASP A 43 16.06 6.02 -4.04
N ALA A 44 14.99 5.66 -3.31
CA ALA A 44 13.62 6.02 -3.68
C ALA A 44 13.01 7.19 -2.89
N GLY A 45 13.66 7.64 -1.82
CA GLY A 45 13.11 8.58 -0.84
C GLY A 45 12.22 7.86 0.17
N GLU A 46 10.98 7.55 -0.21
CA GLU A 46 10.05 6.80 0.62
C GLU A 46 9.39 5.67 -0.17
N VAL A 47 9.25 4.50 0.44
CA VAL A 47 8.54 3.35 -0.11
C VAL A 47 7.33 2.98 0.76
N PRO A 48 6.21 2.55 0.15
CA PRO A 48 5.07 2.05 0.92
C PRO A 48 5.38 0.67 1.49
N VAL A 49 5.17 0.53 2.79
CA VAL A 49 5.26 -0.75 3.51
C VAL A 49 3.91 -1.08 4.10
N ALA A 50 3.38 -2.25 3.73
CA ALA A 50 2.09 -2.74 4.21
C ALA A 50 2.27 -3.78 5.33
N PHE A 51 1.62 -3.55 6.46
CA PHE A 51 1.43 -4.55 7.50
C PHE A 51 0.07 -5.20 7.30
N VAL A 52 0.08 -6.51 7.04
CA VAL A 52 -1.12 -7.26 6.64
C VAL A 52 -1.46 -8.29 7.71
N VAL A 53 -2.71 -8.26 8.18
CA VAL A 53 -3.29 -9.32 9.00
C VAL A 53 -4.04 -10.27 8.07
N ARG A 54 -3.54 -11.49 7.94
CA ARG A 54 -4.18 -12.52 7.10
C ARG A 54 -5.42 -13.10 7.76
N SER A 55 -6.35 -13.57 6.94
CA SER A 55 -7.48 -14.40 7.35
C SER A 55 -6.98 -15.68 8.05
N LYS A 56 -7.77 -16.18 9.01
CA LYS A 56 -7.47 -17.45 9.67
C LYS A 56 -7.36 -18.54 8.62
N GLU A 57 -6.33 -19.39 8.73
CA GLU A 57 -6.05 -20.50 7.80
C GLU A 57 -5.61 -20.08 6.38
N SER A 58 -5.43 -18.78 6.12
CA SER A 58 -4.89 -18.32 4.84
C SER A 58 -3.38 -18.59 4.74
N ASN A 59 -2.97 -19.13 3.58
CA ASN A 59 -1.57 -19.30 3.20
C ASN A 59 -1.06 -18.17 2.30
N LEU A 60 -1.79 -17.05 2.22
CA LEU A 60 -1.44 -15.92 1.38
C LEU A 60 0.00 -15.48 1.65
N SER A 61 0.80 -15.49 0.59
CA SER A 61 2.22 -15.14 0.60
C SER A 61 2.44 -13.67 0.26
N GLU A 62 3.63 -13.17 0.60
CA GLU A 62 4.04 -11.80 0.25
C GLU A 62 4.04 -11.57 -1.27
N ASP A 63 4.50 -12.57 -2.04
CA ASP A 63 4.55 -12.50 -3.51
C ASP A 63 3.16 -12.38 -4.13
N GLU A 64 2.20 -13.16 -3.63
CA GLU A 64 0.80 -13.09 -4.08
C GLU A 64 0.17 -11.72 -3.78
N ILE A 65 0.46 -11.15 -2.60
CA ILE A 65 0.00 -9.81 -2.25
C ILE A 65 0.59 -8.76 -3.19
N LYS A 66 1.90 -8.82 -3.45
CA LYS A 66 2.58 -7.91 -4.39
C LYS A 66 2.02 -8.05 -5.81
N GLN A 67 1.75 -9.27 -6.25
CA GLN A 67 1.16 -9.53 -7.56
C GLN A 67 -0.30 -9.04 -7.65
N PHE A 68 -1.07 -9.16 -6.57
CA PHE A 68 -2.43 -8.63 -6.50
C PHE A 68 -2.43 -7.11 -6.64
N VAL A 69 -1.56 -6.41 -5.89
CA VAL A 69 -1.43 -4.95 -5.96
C VAL A 69 -0.94 -4.51 -7.34
N SER A 70 0.07 -5.17 -7.91
CA SER A 70 0.63 -4.78 -9.22
C SER A 70 -0.35 -4.93 -10.39
N LYS A 71 -1.32 -5.86 -10.29
CA LYS A 71 -2.41 -6.00 -11.28
C LYS A 71 -3.42 -4.85 -11.23
N GLN A 72 -3.58 -4.22 -10.07
CA GLN A 72 -4.62 -3.22 -9.80
C GLN A 72 -4.07 -1.79 -9.86
N VAL A 73 -2.80 -1.62 -9.51
CA VAL A 73 -2.10 -0.34 -9.54
C VAL A 73 -1.32 -0.23 -10.85
N ILE A 74 -1.98 0.33 -11.86
CA ILE A 74 -1.25 0.99 -12.94
C ILE A 74 -0.64 2.25 -12.31
N ILE A 75 0.69 2.43 -12.40
CA ILE A 75 1.33 3.70 -12.02
C ILE A 75 0.63 4.78 -12.84
N ARG A 76 -0.27 5.52 -12.19
CA ARG A 76 -0.86 6.70 -12.79
C ARG A 76 0.21 7.78 -12.72
N GLU A 77 0.95 7.92 -13.81
CA GLU A 77 1.54 9.21 -14.13
C GLU A 77 0.40 10.22 -14.04
N LYS A 78 0.44 11.13 -13.08
CA LYS A 78 -0.41 12.32 -13.20
C LYS A 78 0.14 13.07 -14.39
N ASP A 79 -0.52 12.93 -15.53
CA ASP A 79 -0.70 14.02 -16.47
C ASP A 79 -1.07 15.27 -15.64
N LYS A 80 -0.09 16.16 -15.44
CA LYS A 80 -0.12 17.59 -15.80
C LYS A 80 0.83 18.43 -14.96
#